data_AF-A0AAE3IZ92-F1
#
_entry.id   AF-A0AAE3IZ92-F1
#
_cell.length_a   1.000
_cell.length_b   1.000
_cell.length_c   1.000
_cell.angle_alpha   90.00
_cell.angle_beta   90.00
_cell.angle_gamma   90.00
#
_symmetry.space_group_name_H-M   'P 1'
#
loop_
_entity.id
_entity.type
_entity.pdbx_description
1 polymer ?
#
loop_
_entity_poly.entity_id
_entity_poly.type
_entity_poly.pdbx_seq_one_letter_code
_entity_poly.pdbx_strand_id
1 'polypeptide(L)'
;MNAVQAFAHAPYYTQVEKLELQDGEIVSLKLLHGDGIIAGDPVRAIVVDSDLRVRAVSPLALKLHIFCEQQDGIRRCRVYDTVTAAVYRLDPSSWALGPVIEELGKPLRTAYPEDMGQNFGFAQRPATLLEIIRFEGDKVISFPIMAGLSLIWWTLTALLYTPLAWRLYLNKGRLQPSNLSSVLLILLRLGGVAGFLSIALVGWAWEPYSIYYASFFALLGLIVALFLSRPKRNLPKSGHLVG
;
A
#
# COMPACT_ATOMS: atom_id res chain seq x y z
N MET A 1 -33.76 -19.42 -18.94
CA MET A 1 -32.94 -18.24 -18.59
C MET A 1 -32.16 -18.60 -17.34
N ASN A 2 -30.92 -19.05 -17.51
CA ASN A 2 -30.06 -19.40 -16.39
C ASN A 2 -29.44 -18.09 -15.89
N ALA A 3 -29.89 -17.62 -14.74
CA ALA A 3 -29.18 -16.58 -14.01
C ALA A 3 -27.79 -17.15 -13.66
N VAL A 4 -26.75 -16.61 -14.27
CA VAL A 4 -25.39 -16.77 -13.75
C VAL A 4 -25.38 -15.99 -12.44
N GLN A 5 -25.63 -16.70 -11.33
CA GLN A 5 -25.29 -16.21 -10.00
C GLN A 5 -23.79 -15.96 -10.04
N ALA A 6 -23.40 -14.69 -10.07
CA ALA A 6 -22.04 -14.30 -9.73
C ALA A 6 -21.74 -14.94 -8.36
N PHE A 7 -20.71 -15.78 -8.31
CA PHE A 7 -20.23 -16.39 -7.08
C PHE A 7 -19.72 -15.27 -6.17
N ALA A 8 -20.60 -14.69 -5.34
CA ALA A 8 -20.19 -13.81 -4.27
C ALA A 8 -19.33 -14.62 -3.31
N HIS A 9 -18.10 -14.16 -3.05
CA HIS A 9 -17.25 -14.78 -2.04
C HIS A 9 -17.86 -14.52 -0.65
N ALA A 10 -17.96 -15.56 0.17
CA ALA A 10 -18.42 -15.38 1.55
C ALA A 10 -17.43 -14.50 2.32
N PRO A 11 -17.88 -13.70 3.30
CA PRO A 11 -17.00 -12.94 4.18
C PRO A 11 -15.91 -13.84 4.77
N TYR A 12 -14.74 -13.27 5.04
CA TYR A 12 -13.61 -14.04 5.55
C TYR A 12 -12.67 -13.22 6.43
N TYR A 13 -11.87 -13.93 7.23
CA TYR A 13 -10.84 -13.32 8.07
C TYR A 13 -9.45 -13.51 7.47
N THR A 14 -8.64 -12.45 7.44
CA THR A 14 -7.25 -12.51 6.95
C THR A 14 -6.21 -12.45 8.06
N GLN A 15 -6.50 -11.73 9.15
CA GLN A 15 -5.64 -11.64 10.34
C GLN A 15 -6.51 -11.78 11.59
N VAL A 16 -6.04 -12.56 12.55
CA VAL A 16 -6.73 -12.83 13.81
C VAL A 16 -5.70 -12.78 14.94
N GLU A 17 -5.92 -11.87 15.88
CA GLU A 17 -5.05 -11.64 17.02
C GLU A 17 -5.83 -11.77 18.32
N LYS A 18 -5.39 -12.67 19.20
CA LYS A 18 -5.99 -12.83 20.54
C LYS A 18 -5.37 -11.83 21.50
N LEU A 19 -6.21 -11.14 22.25
CA LEU A 19 -5.84 -10.12 23.21
C LEU A 19 -6.48 -10.43 24.56
N GLU A 20 -5.70 -10.25 25.61
CA GLU A 20 -6.18 -10.26 26.99
C GLU A 20 -6.30 -8.81 27.45
N LEU A 21 -7.49 -8.45 27.90
CA LEU A 21 -7.79 -7.13 28.46
C LEU A 21 -7.29 -7.04 29.91
N GLN A 22 -7.26 -5.83 30.47
CA GLN A 22 -6.73 -5.61 31.82
C GLN A 22 -7.54 -6.30 32.93
N ASP A 23 -8.80 -6.62 32.65
CA ASP A 23 -9.71 -7.35 33.53
C ASP A 23 -9.67 -8.88 33.32
N GLY A 24 -8.79 -9.37 32.43
CA GLY A 24 -8.67 -10.78 32.07
C GLY A 24 -9.68 -11.24 31.01
N GLU A 25 -10.54 -10.36 30.49
CA GLU A 25 -11.42 -10.70 29.37
C GLU A 25 -10.58 -10.98 28.12
N ILE A 26 -10.84 -12.11 27.46
CA ILE A 26 -10.15 -12.50 26.23
C ILE A 26 -11.02 -12.10 25.04
N VAL A 27 -10.44 -11.29 24.15
CA VAL A 27 -11.07 -10.88 22.90
C VAL A 27 -10.20 -11.21 21.71
N SER A 28 -10.79 -11.24 20.52
CA SER A 28 -10.10 -11.43 19.26
C SER A 28 -10.25 -10.19 18.39
N LEU A 29 -9.13 -9.55 18.05
CA LEU A 29 -9.06 -8.51 17.02
C LEU A 29 -8.88 -9.18 15.66
N LYS A 30 -9.79 -8.92 14.71
CA LYS A 30 -9.79 -9.57 13.40
C LYS A 30 -9.95 -8.56 12.28
N LEU A 31 -9.41 -8.89 11.11
CA LEU A 31 -9.73 -8.19 9.86
C LEU A 31 -10.79 -8.98 9.11
N LEU A 32 -11.99 -8.41 9.03
CA LEU A 32 -13.13 -8.95 8.31
C LEU A 32 -13.18 -8.34 6.91
N HIS A 33 -13.06 -9.18 5.91
CA HIS A 33 -13.18 -8.82 4.50
C HIS A 33 -14.56 -9.20 3.97
N GLY A 34 -15.11 -8.31 3.14
CA GLY A 34 -16.34 -8.53 2.39
C GLY A 34 -16.03 -9.05 0.99
N ASP A 35 -16.92 -8.73 0.05
CA ASP A 35 -16.79 -9.09 -1.36
C ASP A 35 -16.49 -7.85 -2.20
N GLY A 36 -15.29 -7.77 -2.75
CA GLY A 36 -14.94 -6.78 -3.76
C GLY A 36 -15.44 -7.22 -5.14
N ILE A 37 -16.64 -6.80 -5.54
CA ILE A 37 -17.18 -7.16 -6.87
C ILE A 37 -16.34 -6.52 -8.02
N ILE A 38 -15.73 -5.36 -7.79
CA ILE A 38 -15.04 -4.55 -8.82
C ILE A 38 -13.70 -3.95 -8.34
N ALA A 39 -13.37 -3.97 -7.05
CA ALA A 39 -12.16 -3.35 -6.49
C ALA A 39 -11.64 -4.18 -5.31
N GLY A 40 -10.55 -3.76 -4.67
CA GLY A 40 -10.04 -4.42 -3.46
C GLY A 40 -11.13 -4.62 -2.39
N ASP A 41 -11.15 -5.80 -1.77
CA ASP A 41 -12.22 -6.19 -0.84
C ASP A 41 -12.38 -5.18 0.30
N PRO A 42 -13.62 -4.69 0.56
CA PRO A 42 -13.87 -3.85 1.71
C PRO A 42 -13.47 -4.60 2.99
N VAL A 43 -12.82 -3.89 3.91
CA VAL A 43 -12.31 -4.48 5.14
C VAL A 43 -12.64 -3.61 6.34
N ARG A 44 -13.01 -4.25 7.44
CA ARG A 44 -13.10 -3.65 8.77
C ARG A 44 -12.26 -4.44 9.76
N ALA A 45 -11.64 -3.72 10.69
CA ALA A 45 -11.16 -4.34 11.90
C ALA A 45 -12.30 -4.45 12.91
N ILE A 46 -12.44 -5.62 13.51
CA ILE A 46 -13.48 -5.92 14.47
C ILE A 46 -12.88 -6.55 15.72
N VAL A 47 -13.52 -6.32 16.86
CA VAL A 47 -13.22 -7.04 18.10
C VAL A 47 -14.37 -7.96 18.41
N VAL A 48 -14.07 -9.21 18.73
CA VAL A 48 -15.04 -10.25 19.05
C VAL A 48 -14.73 -10.84 20.42
N ASP A 49 -15.73 -10.97 21.28
CA ASP A 49 -15.58 -11.59 22.60
C ASP A 49 -15.68 -13.14 22.55
N SER A 50 -15.60 -13.77 23.71
CA SER A 50 -15.71 -15.23 23.85
C SER A 50 -17.07 -15.79 23.44
N ASP A 51 -18.11 -14.97 23.49
CA ASP A 51 -19.48 -15.33 23.09
C ASP A 51 -19.72 -15.10 21.59
N LEU A 52 -18.64 -14.85 20.84
CA LEU A 52 -18.64 -14.61 19.40
C LEU A 52 -19.39 -13.33 18.99
N ARG A 53 -19.58 -12.41 19.94
CA ARG A 53 -20.27 -11.14 19.73
C ARG A 53 -19.28 -10.03 19.43
N VAL A 54 -19.69 -9.13 18.55
CA VAL A 54 -18.91 -7.93 18.23
C VAL A 54 -18.87 -6.99 19.42
N ARG A 55 -17.69 -6.46 19.73
CA ARG A 55 -17.44 -5.45 20.77
C ARG A 55 -16.89 -4.13 20.25
N ALA A 56 -16.32 -4.15 19.06
CA ALA A 56 -15.86 -2.95 18.36
C ALA A 56 -15.86 -3.17 16.85
N VAL A 57 -16.08 -2.08 16.09
CA VAL A 57 -16.09 -2.06 14.62
C VAL A 57 -15.38 -0.80 14.13
N SER A 58 -14.29 -0.95 13.39
CA SER A 58 -13.58 0.18 12.77
C SER A 58 -14.40 0.76 11.61
N PRO A 59 -14.09 1.99 11.17
CA PRO A 59 -14.56 2.47 9.87
C PRO A 59 -14.21 1.49 8.73
N LEU A 60 -15.06 1.49 7.71
CA LEU A 60 -14.83 0.75 6.47
C LEU A 60 -13.58 1.29 5.77
N ALA A 61 -12.69 0.39 5.37
CA ALA A 61 -11.46 0.73 4.66
C ALA A 61 -11.22 -0.27 3.52
N LEU A 62 -10.19 -0.01 2.71
CA LEU A 62 -9.77 -0.89 1.61
C LEU A 62 -8.54 -1.74 1.96
N LYS A 63 -7.73 -1.28 2.93
CA LYS A 63 -6.48 -1.97 3.28
C LYS A 63 -6.05 -1.69 4.71
N LEU A 64 -6.38 -2.64 5.59
CA LEU A 64 -6.01 -2.63 7.00
C LEU A 64 -4.95 -3.70 7.28
N HIS A 65 -4.09 -3.43 8.26
CA HIS A 65 -3.18 -4.42 8.83
C HIS A 65 -3.16 -4.28 10.35
N ILE A 66 -3.16 -5.42 11.06
CA ILE A 66 -3.00 -5.45 12.52
C ILE A 66 -1.51 -5.53 12.82
N PHE A 67 -1.04 -4.62 13.67
CA PHE A 67 0.31 -4.61 14.21
C PHE A 67 0.23 -4.77 15.73
N CYS A 68 0.89 -5.80 16.23
CA CYS A 68 0.93 -6.11 17.65
C CYS A 68 2.34 -5.95 18.20
N GLU A 69 2.46 -5.30 19.35
CA GLU A 69 3.71 -5.10 20.05
C GLU A 69 3.56 -5.50 21.51
N GLN A 70 4.56 -6.17 22.07
CA GLN A 70 4.64 -6.40 23.50
C GLN A 70 5.17 -5.13 24.15
N GLN A 71 4.38 -4.48 25.00
CA GLN A 71 4.79 -3.30 25.75
C GLN A 71 4.48 -3.52 27.23
N ASP A 72 5.50 -3.47 28.08
CA ASP A 72 5.39 -3.65 29.53
C ASP A 72 4.69 -4.98 29.92
N GLY A 73 4.97 -6.06 29.19
CA GLY A 73 4.34 -7.36 29.43
C GLY A 73 2.90 -7.47 28.91
N ILE A 74 2.33 -6.39 28.36
CA ILE A 74 0.98 -6.37 27.77
C ILE A 74 1.09 -6.35 26.25
N ARG A 75 0.37 -7.25 25.58
CA ARG A 75 0.28 -7.25 24.11
C ARG A 75 -0.67 -6.15 23.66
N ARG A 76 -0.15 -5.12 23.00
CA ARG A 76 -0.94 -4.01 22.46
C ARG A 76 -0.99 -4.10 20.95
N CYS A 77 -2.20 -4.18 20.40
CA CYS A 77 -2.40 -4.17 18.96
C CYS A 77 -3.03 -2.87 18.48
N ARG A 78 -2.63 -2.48 17.27
CA ARG A 78 -3.13 -1.32 16.53
C ARG A 78 -3.48 -1.78 15.14
N VAL A 79 -4.47 -1.13 14.55
CA VAL A 79 -4.84 -1.36 13.16
C VAL A 79 -4.36 -0.17 12.36
N TYR A 80 -3.62 -0.41 11.29
CA TYR A 80 -3.10 0.63 10.41
C TYR A 80 -3.83 0.56 9.06
N ASP A 81 -4.47 1.67 8.68
CA ASP A 81 -5.00 1.89 7.35
C ASP A 81 -3.93 2.49 6.46
N THR A 82 -3.60 1.75 5.42
CA THR A 82 -2.44 2.06 4.59
C THR A 82 -2.76 2.98 3.43
N VAL A 83 -4.04 3.15 3.13
CA VAL A 83 -4.51 4.09 2.10
C VAL A 83 -4.60 5.49 2.70
N THR A 84 -5.19 5.61 3.88
CA THR A 84 -5.37 6.91 4.56
C THR A 84 -4.24 7.28 5.52
N ALA A 85 -3.31 6.36 5.77
CA ALA A 85 -2.26 6.49 6.80
C ALA A 85 -2.83 6.84 8.17
N ALA A 86 -3.91 6.15 8.56
CA ALA A 86 -4.55 6.28 9.85
C ALA A 86 -4.24 5.08 10.75
N VAL A 87 -4.18 5.31 12.06
CA VAL A 87 -4.05 4.26 13.07
C VAL A 87 -5.31 4.24 13.91
N TYR A 88 -5.93 3.07 14.00
CA TYR A 88 -7.01 2.77 14.93
C TYR A 88 -6.46 2.04 16.15
N ARG A 89 -6.70 2.60 17.32
CA ARG A 89 -6.40 1.98 18.61
C ARG A 89 -7.70 1.49 19.23
N LEU A 90 -7.65 0.38 19.94
CA LEU A 90 -8.77 -0.06 20.74
C LEU A 90 -9.12 1.01 21.79
N ASP A 91 -10.41 1.32 21.90
CA ASP A 91 -10.96 2.20 22.91
C ASP A 91 -12.10 1.48 23.65
N PRO A 92 -11.78 0.72 24.72
CA PRO A 92 -12.77 -0.02 25.49
C PRO A 92 -13.91 0.83 26.05
N SER A 93 -13.69 2.14 26.24
CA SER A 93 -14.71 3.04 26.78
C SER A 93 -15.89 3.29 25.83
N SER A 94 -15.68 3.06 24.53
CA SER A 94 -16.71 3.18 23.49
C SER A 94 -17.18 1.83 22.94
N TRP A 95 -16.93 0.74 23.67
CA TRP A 95 -17.39 -0.60 23.27
C TRP A 95 -18.90 -0.76 23.49
N ALA A 96 -19.51 -1.54 22.61
CA ALA A 96 -20.92 -1.88 22.68
C ALA A 96 -21.10 -3.38 22.40
N LEU A 97 -22.18 -3.96 22.92
CA LEU A 97 -22.51 -5.36 22.67
C LEU A 97 -23.27 -5.50 21.34
N GLY A 98 -22.57 -6.02 20.34
CA GLY A 98 -23.11 -6.28 19.01
C GLY A 98 -23.68 -7.69 18.82
N PRO A 99 -24.08 -8.03 17.59
CA PRO A 99 -24.59 -9.35 17.26
C PRO A 99 -23.47 -10.42 17.28
N VAL A 100 -23.88 -11.69 17.32
CA VAL A 100 -22.99 -12.81 16.99
C VAL A 100 -22.69 -12.76 15.50
N ILE A 101 -21.41 -12.83 15.13
CA ILE A 101 -20.97 -12.67 13.74
C ILE A 101 -20.16 -13.83 13.20
N GLU A 102 -19.87 -14.84 14.01
CA GLU A 102 -19.10 -15.99 13.59
C GLU A 102 -19.61 -17.29 14.18
N GLU A 103 -19.35 -18.37 13.43
CA GLU A 103 -19.67 -19.74 13.80
C GLU A 103 -18.49 -20.62 13.38
N LEU A 104 -18.03 -21.49 14.28
CA LEU A 104 -16.88 -22.38 14.05
C LEU A 104 -15.62 -21.64 13.55
N GLY A 105 -15.39 -20.43 14.07
CA GLY A 105 -14.22 -19.59 13.76
C GLY A 105 -14.24 -18.92 12.39
N LYS A 106 -15.36 -18.97 11.66
CA LYS A 106 -15.57 -18.30 10.37
C LYS A 106 -16.69 -17.26 10.49
N PRO A 107 -16.60 -16.12 9.79
CA PRO A 107 -17.68 -15.15 9.82
C PRO A 107 -18.94 -15.77 9.20
N LEU A 108 -20.10 -15.38 9.72
CA LEU A 108 -21.38 -15.76 9.17
C LEU A 108 -21.50 -15.22 7.74
N ARG A 109 -22.28 -15.91 6.89
CA ARG A 109 -22.53 -15.47 5.51
C ARG A 109 -23.23 -14.11 5.41
N THR A 110 -23.79 -13.62 6.50
CA THR A 110 -24.45 -12.31 6.61
C THR A 110 -23.56 -11.25 7.25
N ALA A 111 -22.36 -11.60 7.71
CA ALA A 111 -21.44 -10.70 8.38
C ALA A 111 -20.54 -9.99 7.36
N TYR A 112 -21.13 -9.27 6.41
CA TYR A 112 -20.38 -8.43 5.48
C TYR A 112 -19.94 -7.13 6.17
N PRO A 113 -18.68 -6.69 6.01
CA PRO A 113 -18.19 -5.47 6.66
C PRO A 113 -18.94 -4.21 6.19
N GLU A 114 -19.40 -4.15 4.95
CA GLU A 114 -20.23 -3.07 4.41
C GLU A 114 -21.58 -2.93 5.13
N ASP A 115 -22.15 -4.05 5.60
CA ASP A 115 -23.45 -4.10 6.27
C ASP A 115 -23.35 -3.90 7.79
N MET A 116 -22.12 -3.90 8.33
CA MET A 116 -21.89 -3.63 9.75
C MET A 116 -22.07 -2.14 10.03
N GLY A 117 -23.29 -1.75 10.41
CA GLY A 117 -23.77 -0.37 10.61
C GLY A 117 -22.78 0.66 11.16
N GLN A 118 -22.91 1.03 12.45
CA GLN A 118 -22.11 2.12 13.04
C GLN A 118 -20.71 1.66 13.46
N ASN A 119 -19.76 2.60 13.44
CA ASN A 119 -18.37 2.40 13.86
C ASN A 119 -18.24 2.77 15.35
N PHE A 120 -17.61 1.91 16.15
CA PHE A 120 -17.41 2.14 17.59
C PHE A 120 -16.26 1.30 18.14
N GLY A 121 -15.77 1.65 19.33
CA GLY A 121 -14.72 0.93 20.04
C GLY A 121 -13.31 1.08 19.49
N PHE A 122 -13.11 2.01 18.55
CA PHE A 122 -11.81 2.39 18.02
C PHE A 122 -11.60 3.90 18.07
N ALA A 123 -10.48 4.32 18.65
CA ALA A 123 -9.98 5.69 18.56
C ALA A 123 -9.09 5.84 17.32
N GLN A 124 -9.50 6.71 16.39
CA GLN A 124 -8.74 7.01 15.18
C GLN A 124 -7.79 8.18 15.39
N ARG A 125 -6.61 8.10 14.79
CA ARG A 125 -5.71 9.26 14.61
C ARG A 125 -4.84 9.08 13.36
N PRO A 126 -4.22 10.16 12.86
CA PRO A 126 -3.15 10.05 11.87
C PRO A 126 -1.98 9.20 12.39
N ALA A 127 -1.37 8.44 11.49
CA ALA A 127 -0.11 7.73 11.76
C ALA A 127 1.03 8.75 11.90
N THR A 128 1.96 8.49 12.82
CA THR A 128 3.20 9.26 12.88
C THR A 128 4.16 8.84 11.77
N LEU A 129 5.12 9.68 11.41
CA LEU A 129 6.08 9.37 10.34
C LEU A 129 6.90 8.10 10.65
N LEU A 130 7.28 7.89 11.91
CA LEU A 130 7.96 6.67 12.35
C LEU A 130 7.08 5.43 12.18
N GLU A 131 5.80 5.52 12.52
CA GLU A 131 4.84 4.43 12.31
C GLU A 131 4.65 4.11 10.84
N ILE A 132 4.54 5.13 9.97
CA ILE A 132 4.45 4.93 8.52
C ILE A 132 5.68 4.18 8.01
N ILE A 133 6.89 4.63 8.37
CA ILE A 133 8.12 3.96 7.95
C ILE A 133 8.14 2.51 8.42
N ARG A 134 7.78 2.25 9.69
CA ARG A 134 7.76 0.90 10.25
C ARG A 134 6.75 0.01 9.55
N PHE A 135 5.50 0.45 9.43
CA PHE A 135 4.40 -0.35 8.89
C PHE A 135 4.54 -0.59 7.39
N GLU A 136 4.95 0.42 6.61
CA GLU A 136 5.21 0.23 5.18
C GLU A 136 6.50 -0.56 4.93
N GLY A 137 7.50 -0.42 5.81
CA GLY A 137 8.74 -1.21 5.76
C GLY A 137 8.51 -2.70 5.99
N ASP A 138 7.65 -3.05 6.95
CA ASP A 138 7.27 -4.44 7.22
C ASP A 138 6.68 -5.11 5.97
N LYS A 139 5.83 -4.41 5.22
CA LYS A 139 5.28 -4.91 3.95
C LYS A 139 6.35 -5.22 2.90
N VAL A 140 7.41 -4.42 2.81
CA VAL A 140 8.51 -4.68 1.86
C VAL A 140 9.18 -6.01 2.19
N ILE A 141 9.33 -6.31 3.48
CA ILE A 141 9.92 -7.56 3.96
C ILE A 141 8.95 -8.74 3.75
N SER A 142 7.66 -8.55 4.04
CA SER A 142 6.65 -9.59 3.88
C SER A 142 6.36 -9.93 2.41
N PHE A 143 6.49 -8.96 1.50
CA PHE A 143 6.15 -9.11 0.08
C PHE A 143 7.32 -8.68 -0.85
N PRO A 144 8.46 -9.39 -0.81
CA PRO A 144 9.67 -8.98 -1.52
C PRO A 144 9.52 -9.01 -3.04
N ILE A 145 8.68 -9.92 -3.57
CA ILE A 145 8.41 -10.00 -5.01
C ILE A 145 7.70 -8.74 -5.50
N MET A 146 6.66 -8.29 -4.80
CA MET A 146 5.93 -7.07 -5.15
C MET A 146 6.78 -5.82 -5.00
N ALA A 147 7.64 -5.79 -3.97
CA ALA A 147 8.66 -4.75 -3.82
C ALA A 147 9.63 -4.71 -5.01
N GLY A 148 10.13 -5.87 -5.45
CA GLY A 148 11.00 -5.99 -6.61
C GLY A 148 10.34 -5.53 -7.90
N LEU A 149 9.10 -5.96 -8.15
CA LEU A 149 8.31 -5.52 -9.32
C LEU A 149 8.06 -4.01 -9.29
N SER A 150 7.74 -3.45 -8.12
CA SER A 150 7.56 -2.00 -7.94
C SER A 150 8.85 -1.25 -8.26
N LEU A 151 10.00 -1.71 -7.76
CA LEU A 151 11.29 -1.11 -8.05
C LEU A 151 11.61 -1.17 -9.55
N ILE A 152 11.40 -2.31 -10.21
CA ILE A 152 11.60 -2.47 -11.65
C ILE A 152 10.72 -1.48 -12.42
N TRP A 153 9.42 -1.44 -12.10
CA TRP A 153 8.46 -0.55 -12.76
C TRP A 153 8.89 0.92 -12.68
N TRP A 154 9.21 1.39 -11.48
CA TRP A 154 9.63 2.78 -11.27
C TRP A 154 11.01 3.08 -11.88
N THR A 155 11.92 2.12 -11.89
CA THR A 155 13.22 2.24 -12.56
C THR A 155 13.06 2.36 -14.07
N LEU A 156 12.25 1.50 -14.70
CA LEU A 156 11.97 1.55 -16.14
C LEU A 156 11.33 2.87 -16.53
N THR A 157 10.34 3.32 -15.76
CA THR A 157 9.70 4.63 -15.94
C THR A 157 10.74 5.76 -15.87
N ALA A 158 11.64 5.71 -14.89
CA ALA A 158 12.70 6.70 -14.73
C ALA A 158 13.76 6.66 -15.86
N LEU A 159 14.10 5.49 -16.39
CA LEU A 159 15.03 5.34 -17.50
C LEU A 159 14.56 6.04 -18.80
N LEU A 160 13.24 6.24 -18.95
CA LEU A 160 12.70 6.95 -20.11
C LEU A 160 13.04 8.45 -20.09
N TYR A 161 12.97 9.10 -18.93
CA TYR A 161 13.20 10.55 -18.81
C TYR A 161 14.57 10.95 -18.25
N THR A 162 15.29 10.07 -17.54
CA THR A 162 16.62 10.41 -16.96
C THR A 162 17.66 10.85 -18.00
N PRO A 163 17.75 10.29 -19.22
CA PRO A 163 18.69 10.81 -20.23
C PRO A 163 18.32 12.21 -20.73
N LEU A 164 17.03 12.58 -20.71
CA LEU A 164 16.58 13.93 -21.01
C LEU A 164 17.00 14.89 -19.90
N ALA A 165 16.84 14.48 -18.64
CA ALA A 165 17.31 15.24 -17.48
C ALA A 165 18.83 15.45 -17.52
N TRP A 166 19.63 14.44 -17.87
CA TRP A 166 21.07 14.59 -18.05
C TRP A 166 21.43 15.55 -19.18
N ARG A 167 20.76 15.48 -20.33
CA ARG A 167 20.99 16.42 -21.44
C ARG A 167 20.65 17.85 -21.04
N LEU A 168 19.52 18.05 -20.37
CA LEU A 168 19.12 19.35 -19.81
C LEU A 168 20.17 19.88 -18.84
N TYR A 169 20.62 19.05 -17.91
CA TYR A 169 21.64 19.40 -16.92
C TYR A 169 22.97 19.79 -17.59
N LEU A 170 23.47 18.97 -18.50
CA LEU A 170 24.74 19.22 -19.21
C LEU A 170 24.68 20.46 -20.12
N ASN A 171 23.53 20.73 -20.74
CA ASN A 171 23.33 21.86 -21.64
C ASN A 171 22.79 23.11 -20.93
N LYS A 172 22.95 23.21 -19.60
CA LYS A 172 22.53 24.37 -18.78
C LYS A 172 21.06 24.77 -19.02
N GLY A 173 20.18 23.78 -19.11
CA GLY A 173 18.73 23.95 -19.29
C GLY A 173 18.27 24.07 -20.74
N ARG A 174 19.16 23.96 -21.74
CA ARG A 174 18.77 24.05 -23.16
C ARG A 174 18.66 22.67 -23.82
N LEU A 175 17.44 22.29 -24.20
CA LEU A 175 17.20 21.19 -25.14
C LEU A 175 17.30 21.73 -26.56
N GLN A 176 18.45 21.53 -27.21
CA GLN A 176 18.59 21.78 -28.65
C GLN A 176 18.50 20.43 -29.38
N PRO A 177 17.32 20.05 -29.91
CA PRO A 177 17.22 18.90 -30.77
C PRO A 177 18.00 19.17 -32.07
N SER A 178 18.97 18.32 -32.38
CA SER A 178 19.82 18.50 -33.56
C SER A 178 19.18 17.98 -34.86
N ASN A 179 18.16 17.13 -34.76
CA ASN A 179 17.47 16.53 -35.90
C ASN A 179 16.06 16.01 -35.54
N LEU A 180 15.25 15.72 -36.56
CA LEU A 180 13.88 15.18 -36.42
C LEU A 180 13.84 13.88 -35.61
N SER A 181 14.84 13.00 -35.80
CA SER A 181 14.96 11.75 -35.03
C SER A 181 15.08 12.02 -33.53
N SER A 182 15.84 13.03 -33.10
CA SER A 182 15.93 13.42 -31.70
C SER A 182 14.59 13.91 -31.14
N VAL A 183 13.83 14.68 -31.92
CA VAL A 183 12.49 15.12 -31.53
C VAL A 183 11.56 13.92 -31.36
N LEU A 184 11.54 13.00 -32.33
CA LEU A 184 10.71 11.80 -32.28
C LEU A 184 11.05 10.92 -31.08
N LEU A 185 12.33 10.73 -30.77
CA LEU A 185 12.78 9.97 -29.60
C LEU A 185 12.37 10.63 -28.28
N ILE A 186 12.42 11.97 -28.19
CA ILE A 186 11.95 12.70 -27.01
C ILE A 186 10.44 12.46 -26.83
N LEU A 187 9.65 12.65 -27.90
CA LEU A 187 8.20 12.43 -27.86
C LEU A 187 7.86 10.98 -27.48
N LEU A 188 8.57 10.00 -28.05
CA LEU A 188 8.39 8.59 -27.72
C LEU A 188 8.64 8.29 -26.24
N ARG A 189 9.71 8.87 -25.67
CA ARG A 189 10.02 8.73 -24.24
C ARG A 189 8.96 9.36 -23.35
N LEU A 190 8.52 10.57 -23.67
CA LEU A 190 7.47 11.27 -22.92
C LEU A 190 6.14 10.51 -23.01
N GLY A 191 5.79 10.01 -24.19
CA GLY A 191 4.63 9.14 -24.40
C GLY A 191 4.73 7.85 -23.59
N GLY A 192 5.92 7.23 -23.54
CA GLY A 192 6.18 6.07 -22.69
C GLY A 192 5.99 6.36 -21.22
N VAL A 193 6.54 7.48 -20.71
CA VAL A 193 6.34 7.91 -19.31
C VAL A 193 4.86 8.12 -19.01
N ALA A 194 4.15 8.85 -19.89
CA ALA A 194 2.72 9.08 -19.73
C ALA A 194 1.93 7.76 -19.70
N GLY A 195 2.28 6.79 -20.57
CA GLY A 195 1.67 5.47 -20.58
C GLY A 195 1.89 4.69 -19.28
N PHE A 196 3.14 4.62 -18.80
CA PHE A 196 3.47 3.95 -17.53
C PHE A 196 2.78 4.61 -16.33
N LEU A 197 2.76 5.95 -16.27
CA LEU A 197 2.06 6.68 -15.21
C LEU A 197 0.55 6.46 -15.27
N SER A 198 -0.04 6.40 -16.47
CA SER A 198 -1.46 6.13 -16.65
C SER A 198 -1.84 4.73 -16.16
N ILE A 199 -1.03 3.71 -16.49
CA ILE A 199 -1.23 2.34 -15.98
C ILE A 199 -1.11 2.32 -14.45
N ALA A 200 -0.12 3.00 -13.88
CA ALA A 200 0.04 3.08 -12.43
C ALA A 200 -1.14 3.80 -11.75
N LEU A 201 -1.67 4.86 -12.36
CA LEU A 201 -2.83 5.60 -11.87
C LEU A 201 -4.11 4.76 -11.91
N VAL A 202 -4.37 4.08 -13.05
CA VAL A 202 -5.52 3.18 -13.19
C VAL A 202 -5.42 2.02 -12.22
N GLY A 203 -4.24 1.42 -12.07
CA GLY A 203 -3.99 0.36 -11.09
C GLY A 203 -4.22 0.84 -9.67
N TRP A 204 -3.76 2.05 -9.31
CA TRP A 204 -4.01 2.64 -8.00
C TRP A 204 -5.49 2.97 -7.76
N ALA A 205 -6.22 3.42 -8.78
CA ALA A 205 -7.65 3.66 -8.68
C ALA A 205 -8.46 2.37 -8.46
N TRP A 206 -7.97 1.24 -8.99
CA TRP A 206 -8.59 -0.08 -8.83
C TRP A 206 -8.25 -0.75 -7.50
N GLU A 207 -6.98 -0.73 -7.13
CA GLU A 207 -6.47 -1.24 -5.85
C GLU A 207 -5.59 -0.17 -5.19
N PRO A 208 -6.18 0.72 -4.37
CA PRO A 208 -5.43 1.76 -3.71
C PRO A 208 -4.36 1.17 -2.80
N TYR A 209 -3.13 1.59 -3.03
CA TYR A 209 -1.99 1.30 -2.18
C TYR A 209 -1.41 2.60 -1.60
N SER A 210 -0.58 2.44 -0.58
CA SER A 210 0.01 3.56 0.15
C SER A 210 0.79 4.51 -0.76
N ILE A 211 0.46 5.80 -0.70
CA ILE A 211 1.21 6.84 -1.42
C ILE A 211 2.66 6.92 -0.93
N TYR A 212 2.92 6.59 0.33
CA TYR A 212 4.27 6.54 0.90
C TYR A 212 5.08 5.40 0.29
N TYR A 213 4.47 4.23 0.14
CA TYR A 213 5.06 3.08 -0.55
C TYR A 213 5.37 3.42 -2.02
N ALA A 214 4.41 4.01 -2.72
CA ALA A 214 4.57 4.45 -4.11
C ALA A 214 5.75 5.43 -4.26
N SER A 215 5.77 6.46 -3.40
CA SER A 215 6.78 7.53 -3.42
C SER A 215 8.17 6.99 -3.11
N PHE A 216 8.28 6.06 -2.16
CA PHE A 216 9.54 5.40 -1.83
C PHE A 216 10.15 4.68 -3.04
N PHE A 217 9.37 3.84 -3.73
CA PHE A 217 9.87 3.12 -4.91
C PHE A 217 10.09 4.04 -6.12
N ALA A 218 9.29 5.09 -6.29
CA ALA A 218 9.52 6.10 -7.32
C ALA A 218 10.87 6.81 -7.13
N LEU A 219 11.19 7.23 -5.90
CA LEU A 219 12.48 7.84 -5.56
C LEU A 219 13.64 6.87 -5.72
N LEU A 220 13.49 5.64 -5.22
CA LEU A 220 14.53 4.62 -5.32
C LEU A 220 14.82 4.24 -6.78
N GLY A 221 13.77 4.02 -7.57
CA GLY A 221 13.88 3.75 -9.00
C GLY A 221 14.51 4.90 -9.78
N LEU A 222 14.21 6.16 -9.40
CA LEU A 222 14.89 7.34 -9.96
C LEU A 222 16.39 7.34 -9.64
N ILE A 223 16.79 7.05 -8.40
CA ILE A 223 18.20 6.98 -8.00
C ILE A 223 18.94 5.91 -8.82
N VAL A 224 18.35 4.72 -8.95
CA VAL A 224 18.89 3.62 -9.76
C VAL A 224 19.03 4.05 -11.22
N ALA A 225 17.97 4.62 -11.80
CA ALA A 225 17.98 5.07 -13.19
C ALA A 225 18.99 6.20 -13.44
N LEU A 226 19.15 7.15 -12.50
CA LEU A 226 20.17 8.20 -12.59
C LEU A 226 21.58 7.62 -12.58
N PHE A 227 21.83 6.58 -11.80
CA PHE A 227 23.11 5.88 -11.78
C PHE A 227 23.38 5.12 -13.09
N LEU A 228 22.39 4.38 -13.60
CA LEU A 228 22.50 3.61 -14.84
C LEU A 228 22.61 4.49 -16.09
N SER A 229 21.99 5.66 -16.09
CA SER A 229 21.97 6.59 -17.23
C SER A 229 23.12 7.60 -17.22
N ARG A 230 24.07 7.50 -16.28
CA ARG A 230 25.20 8.44 -16.20
C ARG A 230 25.95 8.50 -17.53
N PRO A 231 26.12 9.70 -18.12
CA PRO A 231 26.93 9.83 -19.32
C PRO A 231 28.38 9.46 -18.99
N LYS A 232 28.94 8.52 -19.75
CA LYS A 232 30.38 8.19 -19.64
C LYS A 232 31.16 9.46 -19.97
N ARG A 233 31.91 9.99 -19.00
CA ARG A 233 32.90 11.05 -19.27
C ARG A 233 33.94 10.46 -20.22
N ASN A 234 33.98 10.93 -21.46
CA ASN A 234 35.10 10.65 -22.33
C ASN A 234 36.32 11.35 -21.71
N LEU A 235 37.17 10.58 -21.02
CA LEU A 235 38.51 11.03 -20.65
C LEU A 235 39.22 11.40 -21.96
N PRO A 236 39.82 12.60 -22.07
CA PRO A 236 40.60 12.94 -23.26
C PRO A 236 41.68 11.89 -23.43
N LYS A 237 41.73 11.24 -24.60
CA LYS A 237 42.90 10.45 -25.01
C LYS A 237 44.10 11.38 -24.84
N SER A 238 45.01 11.06 -23.91
CA SER A 238 46.27 11.81 -23.82
C SER A 238 46.93 11.71 -25.19
N GLY A 239 47.09 12.85 -25.85
CA GLY A 239 47.72 12.91 -27.16
C GLY A 239 49.07 12.23 -27.09
N HIS A 240 49.33 11.36 -28.07
CA HIS A 240 50.69 11.03 -28.47
C HIS A 240 51.45 12.33 -28.70
N LEU A 241 52.33 12.70 -27.77
CA LEU A 241 53.46 13.55 -28.07
C LEU A 241 54.48 12.63 -28.75
N VAL A 242 54.48 12.66 -30.09
CA VAL A 242 55.61 12.18 -30.88
C VAL A 242 56.65 13.30 -30.81
N GLY A 243 57.76 13.01 -30.15
CA GLY A 243 59.03 13.74 -30.29
C GLY A 243 59.99 12.89 -31.12
#